data_AF-A0A2U1VQ32-F1
#
_entry.id   AF-A0A2U1VQ32-F1
#
_cell.length_a   1.000
_cell.length_b   1.000
_cell.length_c   1.000
_cell.angle_alpha   90.00
_cell.angle_beta   90.00
_cell.angle_gamma   90.00
#
_symmetry.space_group_name_H-M   'P 1'
#
loop_
_entity.id
_entity.type
_entity.pdbx_description
1 polymer ?
#
loop_
_entity_poly.entity_id
_entity_poly.type
_entity_poly.pdbx_seq_one_letter_code
_entity_poly.pdbx_strand_id
1 'polypeptide(L)'
;MIAQTIESDHDAGKEVFAVVGNAAEPAWDERAGEMEALARLWEVHGVMLERAVLPRLDPAADLGGLLDLNRRVAGMAADLAGRARRRHNADGRWLTDFEELKRLFDEQCLREDAELVPLIRDRAAPDAVAEMTRTARALRQPRAA
;
A
#
# COMPACT_ATOMS: atom_id res chain seq x y z
N MET A 1 14.44 8.17 5.16
CA MET A 1 15.10 6.85 4.97
C MET A 1 14.08 5.89 4.37
N ILE A 2 14.48 4.82 3.66
CA ILE A 2 13.51 3.91 3.00
C ILE A 2 12.51 3.28 3.98
N ALA A 3 12.95 2.82 5.16
CA ALA A 3 12.04 2.30 6.20
C ALA A 3 10.97 3.33 6.62
N GLN A 4 11.37 4.58 6.86
CA GLN A 4 10.43 5.67 7.17
C GLN A 4 9.46 5.97 6.02
N THR A 5 9.84 5.64 4.78
CA THR A 5 8.94 5.83 3.63
C THR A 5 7.88 4.74 3.60
N ILE A 6 8.25 3.51 3.93
CA ILE A 6 7.31 2.39 4.08
C ILE A 6 6.30 2.71 5.19
N GLU A 7 6.79 3.07 6.37
CA GLU A 7 5.95 3.43 7.53
C GLU A 7 5.02 4.61 7.21
N SER A 8 5.53 5.63 6.51
CA SER A 8 4.71 6.78 6.08
C SER A 8 3.63 6.39 5.07
N ASP A 9 3.91 5.46 4.15
CA ASP A 9 2.89 4.96 3.21
C ASP A 9 1.81 4.17 3.97
N HIS A 10 2.17 3.39 5.00
CA HIS A 10 1.21 2.68 5.84
C HIS A 10 0.28 3.63 6.59
N ASP A 11 0.83 4.69 7.19
CA ASP A 11 0.03 5.67 7.92
C ASP A 11 -0.92 6.42 6.99
N ALA A 12 -0.47 6.83 5.81
CA ALA A 12 -1.34 7.41 4.78
C ALA A 12 -2.46 6.44 4.35
N GLY A 13 -2.16 5.14 4.23
CA GLY A 13 -3.17 4.13 3.96
C GLY A 13 -4.21 3.98 5.08
N LYS A 14 -3.77 3.99 6.35
CA LYS A 14 -4.66 3.93 7.52
C LYS A 14 -5.60 5.14 7.58
N GLU A 15 -5.12 6.31 7.22
CA GLU A 15 -5.92 7.54 7.13
C GLU A 15 -7.07 7.39 6.14
N VAL A 16 -6.81 6.81 4.95
CA VAL A 16 -7.86 6.53 3.97
C VAL A 16 -8.97 5.64 4.56
N PHE A 17 -8.61 4.56 5.25
CA PHE A 17 -9.61 3.70 5.90
C PHE A 17 -10.39 4.41 7.01
N ALA A 18 -9.75 5.33 7.74
CA ALA A 18 -10.41 6.12 8.76
C ALA A 18 -11.43 7.09 8.15
N VAL A 19 -11.11 7.73 7.02
CA VAL A 19 -12.04 8.61 6.29
C VAL A 19 -13.24 7.80 5.79
N VAL A 20 -12.99 6.73 5.03
CA VAL A 20 -14.06 5.90 4.45
C VAL A 20 -14.95 5.25 5.53
N GLY A 21 -14.36 4.78 6.64
CA GLY A 21 -15.11 4.15 7.72
C GLY A 21 -15.97 5.12 8.55
N ASN A 22 -15.67 6.42 8.53
CA ASN A 22 -16.40 7.45 9.27
C ASN A 22 -17.37 8.28 8.39
N ALA A 23 -17.38 8.06 7.08
CA ALA A 23 -18.23 8.81 6.17
C ALA A 23 -19.73 8.49 6.40
N ALA A 24 -20.56 9.53 6.51
CA ALA A 24 -22.01 9.39 6.70
C ALA A 24 -22.70 8.88 5.42
N GLU A 25 -23.69 7.98 5.54
CA GLU A 25 -24.33 7.41 4.36
C GLU A 25 -25.34 8.36 3.68
N PRO A 26 -25.39 8.41 2.33
CA PRO A 26 -24.49 7.79 1.36
C PRO A 26 -23.39 8.74 0.85
N ALA A 27 -22.13 8.52 1.23
CA ALA A 27 -20.94 9.27 0.78
C ALA A 27 -20.20 8.59 -0.39
N TRP A 28 -20.91 8.26 -1.49
CA TRP A 28 -20.35 7.48 -2.60
C TRP A 28 -19.17 8.14 -3.32
N ASP A 29 -19.22 9.46 -3.51
CA ASP A 29 -18.16 10.19 -4.21
C ASP A 29 -16.87 10.24 -3.37
N GLU A 30 -17.01 10.37 -2.04
CA GLU A 30 -15.90 10.28 -1.08
C GLU A 30 -15.30 8.88 -1.06
N ARG A 31 -16.14 7.84 -0.90
CA ARG A 31 -15.72 6.43 -0.99
C ARG A 31 -14.95 6.14 -2.27
N ALA A 32 -15.41 6.67 -3.41
CA ALA A 32 -14.74 6.52 -4.70
C ALA A 32 -13.38 7.22 -4.76
N GLY A 33 -13.30 8.47 -4.29
CA GLY A 33 -12.06 9.25 -4.29
C GLY A 33 -10.99 8.63 -3.40
N GLU A 34 -11.38 8.24 -2.19
CA GLU A 34 -10.50 7.64 -1.19
C GLU A 34 -9.97 6.27 -1.63
N MET A 35 -10.83 5.38 -2.14
CA MET A 35 -10.38 4.08 -2.66
C MET A 35 -9.45 4.22 -3.86
N GLU A 36 -9.64 5.24 -4.69
CA GLU A 36 -8.71 5.51 -5.79
C GLU A 36 -7.37 6.08 -5.29
N ALA A 37 -7.39 6.91 -4.25
CA ALA A 37 -6.18 7.39 -3.59
C ALA A 37 -5.37 6.22 -3.01
N LEU A 38 -6.04 5.30 -2.29
CA LEU A 38 -5.41 4.09 -1.77
C LEU A 38 -4.83 3.22 -2.90
N ALA A 39 -5.60 2.96 -3.95
CA ALA A 39 -5.14 2.14 -5.08
C ALA A 39 -3.83 2.69 -5.68
N ARG A 40 -3.78 4.00 -5.96
CA ARG A 40 -2.57 4.66 -6.50
C ARG A 40 -1.40 4.61 -5.52
N LEU A 41 -1.65 4.89 -4.25
CA LEU A 41 -0.62 4.82 -3.21
C LEU A 41 -0.01 3.42 -3.15
N TRP A 42 -0.85 2.38 -3.15
CA TRP A 42 -0.42 0.99 -3.03
C TRP A 42 0.25 0.43 -4.28
N GLU A 43 -0.12 0.91 -5.46
CA GLU A 43 0.62 0.63 -6.70
C GLU A 43 2.05 1.17 -6.62
N VAL A 44 2.21 2.43 -6.23
CA VAL A 44 3.53 3.08 -6.08
C VAL A 44 4.35 2.41 -4.98
N HIS A 45 3.70 2.05 -3.87
CA HIS A 45 4.31 1.32 -2.77
C HIS A 45 4.86 -0.03 -3.25
N GLY A 46 4.05 -0.83 -3.94
CA GLY A 46 4.47 -2.12 -4.49
C GLY A 46 5.62 -2.01 -5.49
N VAL A 47 5.58 -1.04 -6.39
CA VAL A 47 6.68 -0.77 -7.34
C VAL A 47 7.96 -0.38 -6.61
N MET A 48 7.86 0.38 -5.52
CA MET A 48 9.00 0.70 -4.67
C MET A 48 9.55 -0.55 -3.98
N LEU A 49 8.71 -1.42 -3.42
CA LEU A 49 9.15 -2.66 -2.80
C LEU A 49 9.89 -3.54 -3.83
N GLU A 50 9.28 -3.76 -4.98
CA GLU A 50 9.81 -4.61 -6.05
C GLU A 50 11.13 -4.09 -6.63
N ARG A 51 11.26 -2.79 -6.88
CA ARG A 51 12.39 -2.24 -7.64
C ARG A 51 13.48 -1.61 -6.77
N ALA A 52 13.11 -1.08 -5.61
CA ALA A 52 14.04 -0.44 -4.71
C ALA A 52 14.49 -1.37 -3.60
N VAL A 53 13.56 -2.07 -2.92
CA VAL A 53 13.84 -2.77 -1.66
C VAL A 53 14.30 -4.21 -1.88
N LEU A 54 13.43 -5.06 -2.42
CA LEU A 54 13.67 -6.50 -2.51
C LEU A 54 14.97 -6.89 -3.23
N PRO A 55 15.39 -6.23 -4.33
CA PRO A 55 16.64 -6.57 -5.01
C PRO A 55 17.91 -6.34 -4.18
N ARG A 56 17.81 -5.66 -3.03
CA ARG A 56 18.92 -5.27 -2.17
C ARG A 56 18.91 -5.94 -0.81
N LEU A 57 17.94 -6.82 -0.58
CA LEU A 57 17.89 -7.67 0.60
C LEU A 57 18.44 -9.05 0.27
N ASP A 58 18.81 -9.80 1.32
CA ASP A 58 19.26 -11.18 1.18
C ASP A 58 18.17 -12.02 0.48
N PRO A 59 18.46 -12.66 -0.68
CA PRO A 59 17.51 -13.53 -1.37
C PRO A 59 17.03 -14.72 -0.52
N ALA A 60 17.76 -15.08 0.54
CA ALA A 60 17.35 -16.12 1.49
C ALA A 60 16.29 -15.64 2.49
N ALA A 61 16.00 -14.33 2.58
CA ALA A 61 14.88 -13.83 3.36
C ALA A 61 13.57 -14.26 2.70
N ASP A 62 12.76 -15.05 3.41
CA ASP A 62 11.44 -15.46 2.95
C ASP A 62 10.46 -14.28 3.05
N LEU A 63 10.50 -13.42 2.04
CA LEU A 63 9.55 -12.33 1.84
C LEU A 63 8.44 -12.74 0.85
N GLY A 64 8.24 -14.05 0.71
CA GLY A 64 7.23 -14.65 -0.15
C GLY A 64 5.84 -14.07 0.15
N GLY A 65 5.13 -13.72 -0.92
CA GLY A 65 3.75 -13.27 -0.84
C GLY A 65 3.54 -11.80 -0.44
N LEU A 66 4.55 -11.04 -0.02
CA LEU A 66 4.38 -9.60 0.27
C LEU A 66 3.94 -8.82 -0.98
N LEU A 67 4.59 -9.05 -2.12
CA LEU A 67 4.18 -8.44 -3.38
C LEU A 67 2.81 -8.93 -3.87
N ASP A 68 2.43 -10.18 -3.56
CA ASP A 68 1.11 -10.70 -3.90
C ASP A 68 0.02 -10.04 -3.05
N LEU A 69 0.26 -9.88 -1.75
CA LEU A 69 -0.62 -9.11 -0.85
C LEU A 69 -0.74 -7.67 -1.35
N ASN A 70 0.37 -7.01 -1.68
CA ASN A 70 0.34 -5.66 -2.24
C ASN A 70 -0.54 -5.56 -3.49
N ARG A 71 -0.36 -6.48 -4.46
CA ARG A 71 -1.16 -6.51 -5.68
C ARG A 71 -2.64 -6.72 -5.38
N ARG A 72 -2.98 -7.58 -4.41
CA ARG A 72 -4.37 -7.83 -4.00
C ARG A 72 -4.99 -6.59 -3.36
N VAL A 73 -4.28 -5.91 -2.45
CA VAL A 73 -4.75 -4.67 -1.81
C VAL A 73 -4.97 -3.57 -2.86
N ALA A 74 -3.99 -3.32 -3.73
CA ALA A 74 -4.10 -2.32 -4.81
C ALA A 74 -5.28 -2.62 -5.74
N GLY A 75 -5.42 -3.88 -6.17
CA GLY A 75 -6.49 -4.30 -7.07
C GLY A 75 -7.89 -4.20 -6.45
N MET A 76 -8.03 -4.60 -5.18
CA MET A 76 -9.31 -4.48 -4.46
C MET A 76 -9.71 -3.02 -4.22
N ALA A 77 -8.76 -2.15 -3.88
CA ALA A 77 -9.00 -0.72 -3.75
C ALA A 77 -9.49 -0.11 -5.08
N ALA A 78 -8.84 -0.45 -6.20
CA ALA A 78 -9.24 0.02 -7.53
C ALA A 78 -10.65 -0.46 -7.93
N ASP A 79 -10.99 -1.72 -7.64
CA ASP A 79 -12.32 -2.27 -7.91
C ASP A 79 -13.40 -1.58 -7.06
N LEU A 80 -13.16 -1.38 -5.76
CA LEU A 80 -14.09 -0.69 -4.86
C LEU A 80 -14.31 0.77 -5.29
N ALA A 81 -13.26 1.46 -5.72
CA ALA A 81 -13.35 2.81 -6.28
C ALA A 81 -14.26 2.82 -7.53
N GLY A 82 -14.05 1.86 -8.45
CA GLY A 82 -14.86 1.73 -9.66
C GLY A 82 -16.34 1.43 -9.37
N ARG A 83 -16.62 0.60 -8.37
CA ARG A 83 -18.00 0.29 -7.94
C ARG A 83 -18.68 1.48 -7.26
N ALA A 84 -17.98 2.20 -6.38
CA ALA A 84 -18.48 3.40 -5.72
C ALA A 84 -18.88 4.48 -6.74
N ARG A 85 -18.04 4.73 -7.77
CA ARG A 85 -18.35 5.66 -8.87
C ARG A 85 -19.62 5.33 -9.62
N ARG A 86 -19.82 4.03 -9.90
CA ARG A 86 -21.01 3.55 -10.61
C ARG A 86 -22.25 3.47 -9.72
N ARG A 87 -22.12 3.75 -8.42
CA ARG A 87 -23.16 3.52 -7.39
C ARG A 87 -23.74 2.11 -7.49
N HIS A 88 -22.89 1.15 -7.86
CA HIS A 88 -23.27 -0.22 -8.16
C HIS A 88 -23.02 -1.10 -6.93
N ASN A 89 -23.93 -2.05 -6.66
CA ASN A 89 -24.02 -2.81 -5.41
C ASN A 89 -24.31 -1.91 -4.20
N ALA A 90 -25.58 -1.49 -4.08
CA ALA A 90 -26.09 -0.78 -2.90
C ALA A 90 -25.79 -1.63 -1.64
N ASP A 91 -24.78 -1.14 -0.92
CA ASP A 91 -24.41 -1.36 0.47
C ASP A 91 -23.86 -2.74 0.87
N GLY A 92 -24.53 -3.86 0.59
CA GLY A 92 -24.12 -5.15 1.17
C GLY A 92 -22.75 -5.66 0.72
N ARG A 93 -22.56 -5.86 -0.59
CA ARG A 93 -21.32 -6.46 -1.13
C ARG A 93 -20.14 -5.50 -1.09
N TRP A 94 -20.39 -4.19 -1.22
CA TRP A 94 -19.32 -3.20 -1.18
C TRP A 94 -18.69 -3.13 0.22
N LEU A 95 -19.51 -3.12 1.28
CA LEU A 95 -19.01 -3.09 2.65
C LEU A 95 -18.23 -4.35 3.02
N THR A 96 -18.73 -5.55 2.64
CA THR A 96 -17.98 -6.81 2.87
C THR A 96 -16.61 -6.80 2.19
N ASP A 97 -16.54 -6.36 0.93
CA ASP A 97 -15.27 -6.32 0.20
C ASP A 97 -14.34 -5.22 0.74
N PHE A 98 -14.90 -4.13 1.28
CA PHE A 98 -14.13 -3.08 1.97
C PHE A 98 -13.52 -3.59 3.29
N GLU A 99 -14.28 -4.35 4.08
CA GLU A 99 -13.77 -4.98 5.31
C GLU A 99 -12.66 -5.99 5.00
N GLU A 100 -12.81 -6.78 3.93
CA GLU A 100 -11.76 -7.70 3.48
C GLU A 100 -10.51 -6.95 2.98
N LEU A 101 -10.69 -5.86 2.22
CA LEU A 101 -9.57 -4.99 1.82
C LEU A 101 -8.83 -4.46 3.06
N LYS A 102 -9.54 -3.95 4.07
CA LYS A 102 -8.95 -3.45 5.32
C LYS A 102 -8.15 -4.55 6.02
N ARG A 103 -8.71 -5.76 6.13
CA ARG A 103 -8.04 -6.92 6.75
C ARG A 103 -6.75 -7.27 6.02
N LEU A 104 -6.77 -7.32 4.68
CA LEU A 104 -5.59 -7.63 3.86
C LEU A 104 -4.52 -6.54 3.96
N PHE A 105 -4.94 -5.28 4.00
CA PHE A 105 -4.05 -4.14 4.21
C PHE A 105 -3.36 -4.21 5.57
N ASP A 106 -4.12 -4.45 6.64
CA ASP A 106 -3.59 -4.55 8.00
C ASP A 106 -2.62 -5.74 8.13
N GLU A 107 -2.97 -6.88 7.50
CA GLU A 107 -2.09 -8.06 7.41
C GLU A 107 -0.77 -7.73 6.69
N GLN A 108 -0.84 -7.04 5.55
CA GLN A 108 0.36 -6.65 4.80
C GLN A 108 1.24 -5.70 5.62
N CYS A 109 0.67 -4.63 6.18
CA CYS A 109 1.44 -3.65 6.96
C CYS A 109 2.11 -4.33 8.16
N LEU A 110 1.39 -5.19 8.88
CA LEU A 110 1.94 -5.93 10.01
C LEU A 110 3.12 -6.81 9.59
N ARG A 111 3.00 -7.53 8.47
CA ARG A 111 4.09 -8.36 7.96
C ARG A 111 5.29 -7.53 7.52
N GLU A 112 5.07 -6.41 6.83
CA GLU A 112 6.17 -5.53 6.46
C GLU A 112 6.87 -4.94 7.69
N ASP A 113 6.13 -4.51 8.71
CA ASP A 113 6.69 -3.97 9.95
C ASP A 113 7.43 -5.02 10.78
N ALA A 114 6.97 -6.27 10.77
CA ALA A 114 7.57 -7.36 11.55
C ALA A 114 8.71 -8.07 10.82
N GLU A 115 8.65 -8.17 9.49
CA GLU A 115 9.57 -8.97 8.69
C GLU A 115 10.50 -8.08 7.85
N LEU A 116 9.96 -7.10 7.12
CA LEU A 116 10.72 -6.33 6.14
C LEU A 116 11.51 -5.16 6.76
N VAL A 117 10.85 -4.34 7.57
CA VAL A 117 11.44 -3.15 8.19
C VAL A 117 12.64 -3.50 9.08
N PRO A 118 12.62 -4.56 9.91
CA PRO A 118 13.79 -4.97 10.69
C PRO A 118 14.95 -5.42 9.81
N LEU A 119 14.70 -6.10 8.69
CA LEU A 119 15.77 -6.47 7.75
C LEU A 119 16.46 -5.23 7.17
N ILE A 120 15.69 -4.19 6.83
CA ILE A 120 16.23 -2.92 6.34
C ILE A 120 17.04 -2.20 7.44
N ARG A 121 16.51 -2.13 8.67
CA ARG A 121 17.13 -1.35 9.76
C ARG A 121 18.36 -2.02 10.35
N ASP A 122 18.27 -3.32 10.59
CA ASP A 122 19.22 -4.03 11.45
C ASP A 122 20.24 -4.84 10.65
N ARG A 123 19.92 -5.19 9.40
CA ARG A 123 20.71 -6.14 8.60
C ARG A 123 21.23 -5.58 7.28
N ALA A 124 20.56 -4.61 6.68
CA ALA A 124 21.01 -4.04 5.43
C ALA A 124 22.26 -3.15 5.63
N ALA A 125 23.23 -3.29 4.73
CA ALA A 125 24.39 -2.41 4.72
C ALA A 125 23.96 -0.95 4.47
N PRO A 126 24.62 0.06 5.07
CA PRO A 126 24.26 1.47 4.90
C PRO A 126 24.18 1.93 3.44
N ASP A 127 25.09 1.45 2.58
CA ASP A 127 25.11 1.78 1.15
C ASP A 127 23.89 1.20 0.43
N ALA A 128 23.47 -0.01 0.80
CA ALA A 128 22.25 -0.62 0.27
C ALA A 128 21.03 0.21 0.68
N VAL A 129 20.93 0.62 1.95
CA VAL A 129 19.84 1.49 2.44
C VAL A 129 19.81 2.84 1.71
N ALA A 130 20.97 3.43 1.45
CA ALA A 130 21.08 4.67 0.69
C ALA A 130 20.62 4.50 -0.77
N GLU A 131 20.96 3.39 -1.42
CA GLU A 131 20.54 3.09 -2.78
C GLU A 131 19.05 2.77 -2.89
N MET A 132 18.50 1.96 -1.97
CA MET A 132 17.06 1.73 -1.84
C MET A 132 16.34 3.08 -1.72
N THR A 133 16.80 3.96 -0.83
CA THR A 133 16.20 5.29 -0.61
C THR A 133 16.26 6.16 -1.87
N ARG A 134 17.38 6.20 -2.59
CA ARG A 134 17.51 6.97 -3.84
C ARG A 134 16.56 6.46 -4.92
N THR A 135 16.52 5.13 -5.10
CA THR A 135 15.66 4.49 -6.11
C THR A 135 14.19 4.74 -5.80
N ALA A 136 13.78 4.55 -4.55
CA ALA A 136 12.43 4.81 -4.06
C ALA A 136 11.99 6.27 -4.26
N ARG A 137 12.89 7.24 -4.09
CA ARG A 137 12.61 8.66 -4.38
C ARG A 137 12.43 8.91 -5.88
N ALA A 138 13.30 8.35 -6.71
CA ALA A 138 13.22 8.50 -8.16
C ALA A 138 11.92 7.90 -8.75
N LEU A 139 11.40 6.83 -8.15
CA LEU A 139 10.12 6.22 -8.54
C LEU A 139 8.89 7.07 -8.18
N ARG A 140 8.99 7.89 -7.13
CA ARG A 140 7.89 8.74 -6.63
C ARG A 140 7.88 10.13 -7.22
N GLN A 141 8.99 10.58 -7.79
CA GLN A 141 9.03 11.86 -8.49
C GLN A 141 8.33 11.71 -9.85
N PRO A 142 7.39 12.60 -10.22
CA PRO A 142 6.94 12.66 -11.60
C PRO A 142 8.17 12.91 -12.46
N ARG A 143 8.38 12.11 -13.52
CA ARG A 143 9.43 12.41 -14.50
C ARG A 143 9.19 13.85 -14.94
N ALA A 144 10.15 14.73 -14.65
CA ALA A 144 10.17 16.05 -15.27
C ALA A 144 10.15 15.80 -16.78
N ALA A 145 9.03 16.18 -17.39
CA ALA A 145 8.84 16.16 -18.84
C ALA A 145 9.65 17.29 -19.48
#